data_AF-A0A1G3KYB1-F1
#
_entry.id   AF-A0A1G3KYB1-F1
#
_cell.length_a   1.000
_cell.length_b   1.000
_cell.length_c   1.000
_cell.angle_alpha   90.00
_cell.angle_beta   90.00
_cell.angle_gamma   90.00
#
_symmetry.space_group_name_H-M   'P 1'
#
loop_
_entity.id
_entity.type
_entity.pdbx_description
1 polymer ?
#
loop_
_entity_poly.entity_id
_entity_poly.type
_entity_poly.pdbx_seq_one_letter_code
_entity_poly.pdbx_strand_id
1 'polypeptide(L)'
;MKKIVIFIAITIFIFSCATIKKTYITEKKFDATIFPEINLIMYVDNKKNEFAELTSPFIDDAKFIGKYKVLENGDIEFNIDSFYFLTNWVNGWTEGKYQAIGKILFKKVDKGFQPEVLEKFEMGEIDKGEVRMSDDYYQDEKGLKPIKDRVDRIMAVCDFLKQQKNYPEFFGSALFKTQYGESFYNQTAKFLFPELFPDSVVYSKTSNEYKTNDLSSDVKLADTIVWNKKYTQKNFPKDPIDLQGIRNSGTIYKDYEEAIGLFVVFYNMDYFFNKALVNSKLIVKEK
;
A
#
# COMPACT_ATOMS: atom_id res chain seq x y z
N MET A 1 43.40 -13.47 -9.26
CA MET A 1 42.17 -12.79 -9.73
C MET A 1 40.92 -13.12 -8.92
N LYS A 2 40.48 -14.39 -8.75
CA LYS A 2 39.26 -14.73 -7.97
C LYS A 2 39.21 -14.16 -6.54
N LYS A 3 40.32 -14.17 -5.79
CA LYS A 3 40.38 -13.60 -4.44
C LYS A 3 40.25 -12.05 -4.40
N ILE A 4 40.67 -11.36 -5.46
CA ILE A 4 40.58 -9.89 -5.56
C ILE A 4 39.14 -9.48 -5.91
N VAL A 5 38.45 -10.22 -6.78
CA VAL A 5 37.03 -9.97 -7.10
C VAL A 5 36.13 -10.24 -5.89
N ILE A 6 36.40 -11.31 -5.12
CA ILE A 6 35.67 -11.60 -3.87
C ILE A 6 35.94 -10.51 -2.82
N PHE A 7 37.17 -10.03 -2.70
CA PHE A 7 37.50 -8.96 -1.77
C PHE A 7 36.84 -7.63 -2.17
N ILE A 8 36.83 -7.28 -3.46
CA ILE A 8 36.13 -6.10 -3.98
C ILE A 8 34.62 -6.21 -3.75
N ALA A 9 34.01 -7.37 -4.02
CA ALA A 9 32.59 -7.61 -3.75
C ALA A 9 32.26 -7.48 -2.26
N ILE A 10 33.09 -8.05 -1.37
CA ILE A 10 32.90 -7.93 0.08
C ILE A 10 33.07 -6.47 0.54
N THR A 11 34.06 -5.73 0.05
CA THR A 11 34.21 -4.30 0.39
C THR A 11 33.03 -3.46 -0.11
N ILE A 12 32.51 -3.71 -1.33
CA ILE A 12 31.34 -2.98 -1.86
C ILE A 12 30.09 -3.24 -0.98
N PHE A 13 29.93 -4.45 -0.46
CA PHE A 13 28.84 -4.78 0.47
C PHE A 13 28.96 -4.10 1.84
N ILE A 14 30.16 -3.74 2.30
CA ILE A 14 30.35 -3.09 3.61
C ILE A 14 30.12 -1.57 3.55
N PHE A 15 30.24 -0.94 2.37
CA PHE A 15 30.23 0.51 2.25
C PHE A 15 28.87 1.19 2.01
N SER A 16 27.74 0.47 1.90
CA SER A 16 26.43 1.10 1.64
C SER A 16 25.36 0.93 2.73
N CYS A 17 25.69 0.34 3.88
CA CYS A 17 24.69 0.09 4.92
C CYS A 17 24.44 1.35 5.78
N ALA A 18 23.23 1.90 5.69
CA ALA A 18 22.76 2.87 6.68
C ALA A 18 22.72 2.23 8.07
N THR A 19 23.16 2.95 9.10
CA THR A 19 23.18 2.47 10.49
C THR A 19 21.95 2.98 11.24
N ILE A 20 21.24 2.10 11.93
CA ILE A 20 20.10 2.46 12.78
C ILE A 20 20.61 3.21 14.02
N LYS A 21 20.21 4.48 14.17
CA LYS A 21 20.53 5.34 15.32
C LYS A 21 19.56 5.10 16.47
N LYS A 22 18.25 5.11 16.18
CA LYS A 22 17.17 4.89 17.15
C LYS A 22 15.96 4.25 16.47
N THR A 23 15.20 3.48 17.25
CA THR A 23 13.92 2.92 16.83
C THR A 23 12.87 3.30 17.86
N TYR A 24 11.74 3.82 17.39
CA TYR A 24 10.57 4.12 18.20
C TYR A 24 9.41 3.24 17.75
N ILE A 25 8.67 2.65 18.68
CA ILE A 25 7.57 1.72 18.41
C ILE A 25 6.33 2.10 19.23
N THR A 26 5.13 1.76 18.77
CA THR A 26 3.90 1.98 19.56
C THR A 26 3.99 1.30 20.94
N GLU A 27 3.62 2.03 22.00
CA GLU A 27 3.48 1.49 23.35
C GLU A 27 2.36 0.44 23.37
N LYS A 28 2.70 -0.81 23.66
CA LYS A 28 1.77 -1.96 23.65
C LYS A 28 0.62 -1.90 24.69
N LYS A 29 0.55 -0.86 25.53
CA LYS A 29 -0.25 -0.82 26.77
C LYS A 29 -1.34 0.26 26.82
N PHE A 30 -1.77 0.82 25.69
CA PHE A 30 -2.95 1.69 25.71
C PHE A 30 -4.24 0.86 25.58
N ASP A 31 -5.19 1.18 26.45
CA ASP A 31 -6.41 0.47 26.79
C ASP A 31 -7.34 0.11 25.60
N ALA A 32 -8.03 -1.03 25.71
CA ALA A 32 -9.15 -1.59 24.92
C ALA A 32 -9.10 -1.62 23.37
N THR A 33 -8.16 -0.96 22.70
CA THR A 33 -8.06 -0.93 21.23
C THR A 33 -6.61 -1.18 20.84
N ILE A 34 -6.33 -2.40 20.38
CA ILE A 34 -4.99 -2.80 19.95
C ILE A 34 -4.67 -2.04 18.65
N PHE A 35 -3.98 -0.90 18.73
CA PHE A 35 -3.42 -0.25 17.55
C PHE A 35 -2.23 -1.07 17.03
N PRO A 36 -2.08 -1.25 15.71
CA PRO A 36 -0.92 -1.94 15.17
C PRO A 36 0.38 -1.18 15.45
N GLU A 37 1.49 -1.91 15.46
CA GLU A 37 2.83 -1.38 15.76
C GLU A 37 3.25 -0.39 14.67
N ILE A 38 3.27 0.91 15.00
CA ILE A 38 3.80 1.97 14.16
C ILE A 38 5.26 2.14 14.57
N ASN A 39 6.17 2.12 13.59
CA ASN A 39 7.60 2.28 13.84
C ASN A 39 8.12 3.54 13.16
N LEU A 40 8.83 4.38 13.93
CA LEU A 40 9.70 5.42 13.40
C LEU A 40 11.15 4.97 13.62
N ILE A 41 11.89 4.71 12.55
CA ILE A 41 13.27 4.23 12.60
C ILE A 41 14.17 5.33 12.06
N MET A 42 15.10 5.82 12.88
CA MET A 42 16.08 6.83 12.49
C MET A 42 17.39 6.18 12.06
N TYR A 43 17.91 6.64 10.93
CA TYR A 43 19.13 6.16 10.31
C TYR A 43 20.15 7.28 10.16
N VAL A 44 21.42 6.87 10.05
CA VAL A 44 22.51 7.69 9.56
C VAL A 44 23.25 6.89 8.50
N ASP A 45 23.42 7.45 7.31
CA ASP A 45 24.18 6.81 6.24
C ASP A 45 25.70 7.04 6.39
N ASN A 46 26.47 6.43 5.49
CA ASN A 46 27.93 6.56 5.45
C ASN A 46 28.43 8.00 5.17
N LYS A 47 27.59 8.86 4.59
CA LYS A 47 27.85 10.27 4.31
C LYS A 47 27.36 11.19 5.43
N LYS A 48 26.92 10.62 6.56
CA LYS A 48 26.33 11.32 7.71
C LYS A 48 25.01 12.03 7.40
N ASN A 49 24.31 11.62 6.34
CA ASN A 49 22.94 12.06 6.12
C ASN A 49 22.03 11.34 7.12
N GLU A 50 21.18 12.11 7.81
CA GLU A 50 20.20 11.57 8.74
C GLU A 50 18.83 11.53 8.08
N PHE A 51 18.17 10.38 8.15
CA PHE A 51 16.81 10.18 7.62
C PHE A 51 16.04 9.22 8.53
N ALA A 52 14.73 9.19 8.39
CA ALA A 52 13.87 8.27 9.10
C ALA A 52 12.91 7.54 8.17
N GLU A 53 12.50 6.35 8.59
CA GLU A 53 11.46 5.54 7.97
C GLU A 53 10.28 5.40 8.92
N LEU A 54 9.07 5.65 8.44
CA LEU A 54 7.82 5.42 9.14
C LEU A 54 7.09 4.23 8.51
N THR A 55 6.81 3.20 9.30
CA THR A 55 6.17 1.94 8.88
C THR A 55 5.01 1.58 9.80
N SER A 56 4.05 0.80 9.30
CA SER A 56 2.96 0.24 10.10
C SER A 56 2.31 -0.96 9.38
N PRO A 57 1.73 -1.93 10.11
CA PRO A 57 0.88 -2.97 9.53
C PRO A 57 -0.29 -2.45 8.70
N PHE A 58 -0.75 -1.20 8.89
CA PHE A 58 -1.77 -0.59 8.03
C PHE A 58 -1.25 -0.23 6.64
N ILE A 59 0.06 -0.18 6.45
CA ILE A 59 0.77 0.17 5.22
C ILE A 59 1.90 -0.84 4.94
N ASP A 60 1.72 -2.12 5.25
CA ASP A 60 2.80 -3.14 5.34
C ASP A 60 3.71 -3.24 4.09
N ASP A 61 3.15 -3.04 2.89
CA ASP A 61 3.91 -3.06 1.62
C ASP A 61 4.56 -1.71 1.26
N ALA A 62 4.52 -0.74 2.17
CA ALA A 62 5.01 0.61 1.96
C ALA A 62 5.65 1.24 3.21
N LYS A 63 6.39 2.32 2.97
CA LYS A 63 6.99 3.15 4.02
C LYS A 63 7.12 4.59 3.58
N PHE A 64 7.03 5.50 4.55
CA PHE A 64 7.35 6.90 4.34
C PHE A 64 8.81 7.15 4.72
N ILE A 65 9.54 7.83 3.87
CA ILE A 65 10.96 8.14 4.07
C ILE A 65 11.12 9.65 4.02
N GLY A 66 11.92 10.19 4.94
CA GLY A 66 12.10 11.62 5.02
C GLY A 66 13.19 12.06 5.98
N LYS A 67 13.46 13.35 6.01
CA LYS A 67 14.41 13.96 6.96
C LYS A 67 13.77 14.13 8.32
N TYR A 68 14.58 14.00 9.37
CA TYR A 68 14.15 14.34 10.73
C TYR A 68 15.08 15.37 11.37
N LYS A 69 14.55 16.09 12.36
CA LYS A 69 15.29 17.04 13.19
C LYS A 69 14.85 16.88 14.64
N VAL A 70 15.80 16.68 15.55
CA VAL A 70 15.53 16.73 17.00
C VAL A 70 15.62 18.19 17.45
N LEU A 71 14.55 18.71 18.04
CA LEU A 71 14.47 20.08 18.55
C LEU A 71 15.09 20.20 19.94
N GLU A 72 15.35 21.43 20.39
CA GLU A 72 15.97 21.71 21.70
C GLU A 72 15.14 21.19 22.88
N ASN A 73 13.81 21.24 22.75
CA ASN A 73 12.88 20.68 23.73
C ASN A 73 12.82 19.12 23.70
N GLY A 74 13.52 18.50 22.76
CA GLY A 74 13.56 17.06 22.56
C GLY A 74 12.46 16.49 21.66
N ASP A 75 11.57 17.32 21.11
CA ASP A 75 10.61 16.92 20.08
C ASP A 75 11.34 16.49 18.80
N ILE A 76 10.66 15.71 17.95
CA ILE A 76 11.20 15.28 16.66
C ILE A 76 10.28 15.79 15.56
N GLU A 77 10.80 16.65 14.69
CA GLU A 77 10.15 16.97 13.42
C GLU A 77 10.56 15.93 12.38
N PHE A 78 9.59 15.38 11.66
CA PHE A 78 9.79 14.47 10.54
C PHE A 78 9.09 15.04 9.30
N ASN A 79 9.88 15.37 8.27
CA ASN A 79 9.38 15.85 6.99
C ASN A 79 9.42 14.66 6.03
N ILE A 80 8.25 14.22 5.58
CA ILE A 80 8.10 13.15 4.61
C ILE A 80 8.51 13.71 3.25
N ASP A 81 9.51 13.10 2.64
CA ASP A 81 10.02 13.49 1.32
C ASP A 81 9.62 12.47 0.24
N SER A 82 9.33 11.23 0.65
CA SER A 82 8.96 10.17 -0.29
C SER A 82 8.10 9.07 0.31
N PHE A 83 7.31 8.45 -0.57
CA PHE A 83 6.54 7.25 -0.32
C PHE A 83 7.13 6.11 -1.15
N TYR A 84 7.64 5.09 -0.48
CA TYR A 84 8.26 3.92 -1.09
C TYR A 84 7.37 2.71 -0.91
N PHE A 85 7.27 1.86 -1.94
CA PHE A 85 6.61 0.57 -1.82
C PHE A 85 7.32 -0.52 -2.62
N LEU A 86 7.12 -1.76 -2.17
CA LEU A 86 7.58 -2.96 -2.85
C LEU A 86 6.52 -4.05 -2.70
N THR A 87 6.00 -4.51 -3.83
CA THR A 87 5.10 -5.67 -3.90
C THR A 87 5.79 -6.82 -4.61
N ASN A 88 5.62 -8.03 -4.10
CA ASN A 88 6.17 -9.24 -4.67
C ASN A 88 5.05 -10.25 -4.95
N TRP A 89 5.14 -10.99 -6.05
CA TRP A 89 4.26 -12.10 -6.39
C TRP A 89 5.08 -13.24 -6.99
N VAL A 90 4.43 -14.39 -7.24
CA VAL A 90 5.10 -15.63 -7.66
C VAL A 90 6.01 -15.44 -8.88
N ASN A 91 5.63 -14.55 -9.79
CA ASN A 91 6.32 -14.33 -11.05
C ASN A 91 6.99 -12.96 -11.16
N GLY A 92 7.15 -12.20 -10.08
CA GLY A 92 7.68 -10.86 -10.24
C GLY A 92 7.61 -9.98 -9.01
N TRP A 93 8.01 -8.73 -9.21
CA TRP A 93 7.91 -7.70 -8.21
C TRP A 93 7.74 -6.32 -8.85
N THR A 94 7.20 -5.40 -8.06
CA THR A 94 6.98 -4.00 -8.42
C THR A 94 7.48 -3.13 -7.29
N GLU A 95 8.45 -2.28 -7.60
CA GLU A 95 8.99 -1.28 -6.69
C GLU A 95 8.66 0.11 -7.24
N GLY A 96 8.20 0.98 -6.36
CA GLY A 96 7.93 2.36 -6.70
C GLY A 96 8.39 3.31 -5.60
N LYS A 97 8.84 4.49 -6.02
CA LYS A 97 9.09 5.60 -5.13
C LYS A 97 8.42 6.84 -5.69
N TYR A 98 7.52 7.43 -4.90
CA TYR A 98 6.89 8.69 -5.19
C TYR A 98 7.53 9.78 -4.35
N GLN A 99 7.61 10.98 -4.91
CA GLN A 99 7.72 12.21 -4.13
C GLN A 99 6.51 12.29 -3.21
N ALA A 100 6.73 12.77 -2.00
CA ALA A 100 5.64 13.02 -1.07
C ALA A 100 5.95 14.29 -0.27
N ILE A 101 4.89 14.93 0.18
CA ILE A 101 4.96 16.05 1.11
C ILE A 101 4.14 15.66 2.33
N GLY A 102 4.63 16.00 3.51
CA GLY A 102 3.92 15.81 4.76
C GLY A 102 4.85 16.11 5.92
N LYS A 103 4.28 16.54 7.04
CA LYS A 103 5.06 16.91 8.22
C LYS A 103 4.41 16.37 9.47
N ILE A 104 5.17 15.61 10.24
CA ILE A 104 4.75 15.05 11.52
C ILE A 104 5.66 15.60 12.61
N LEU A 105 5.05 16.15 13.66
CA LEU A 105 5.74 16.50 14.89
C LEU A 105 5.48 15.40 15.92
N PHE A 106 6.54 14.74 16.36
CA PHE A 106 6.49 13.83 17.49
C PHE A 106 6.81 14.64 18.75
N LYS A 107 5.77 15.04 19.48
CA LYS A 107 5.87 15.80 20.73
C LYS A 107 6.34 14.90 21.85
N LYS A 108 7.42 15.27 22.54
CA LYS A 108 7.93 14.55 23.69
C LYS A 108 6.94 14.65 24.84
N VAL A 109 6.58 13.49 25.40
CA VAL A 109 5.75 13.36 26.61
C VAL A 109 6.49 12.47 27.62
N ASP A 110 6.00 12.41 28.87
CA ASP A 110 6.69 11.74 30.00
C ASP A 110 7.29 10.37 29.67
N LYS A 111 6.59 9.57 28.86
CA LYS A 111 7.00 8.22 28.47
C LYS A 111 6.89 8.00 26.96
N GLY A 112 7.50 8.85 26.15
CA GLY A 112 7.61 8.65 24.71
C GLY A 112 7.24 9.88 23.90
N PHE A 113 6.57 9.65 22.77
CA PHE A 113 6.25 10.67 21.79
C PHE A 113 4.80 10.54 21.34
N GLN A 114 4.09 11.67 21.35
CA GLN A 114 2.76 11.80 20.78
C GLN A 114 2.86 12.39 19.37
N PRO A 115 2.47 11.65 18.32
CA PRO A 115 2.48 12.20 16.96
C PRO A 115 1.37 13.24 16.75
N GLU A 116 1.72 14.29 16.02
CA GLU A 116 0.80 15.32 15.51
C GLU A 116 1.12 15.57 14.04
N VAL A 117 0.11 15.47 13.17
CA VAL A 117 0.26 15.77 11.74
C VAL A 117 0.14 17.28 11.54
N LEU A 118 1.24 17.94 11.22
CA LEU A 118 1.30 19.39 10.97
C LEU A 118 0.94 19.74 9.52
N GLU A 119 1.39 18.92 8.58
CA GLU A 119 1.08 19.06 7.16
C GLU A 119 0.54 17.73 6.66
N LYS A 120 -0.60 17.78 5.94
CA LYS A 120 -1.24 16.59 5.39
C LYS A 120 -0.31 15.88 4.42
N PHE A 121 -0.39 14.55 4.42
CA PHE A 121 0.29 13.76 3.42
C PHE A 121 -0.32 14.00 2.04
N GLU A 122 0.52 14.34 1.08
CA GLU A 122 0.18 14.46 -0.33
C GLU A 122 1.23 13.71 -1.15
N MET A 123 0.76 12.89 -2.10
CA MET A 123 1.62 12.15 -3.01
C MET A 123 1.86 12.97 -4.27
N GLY A 124 3.13 13.15 -4.64
CA GLY A 124 3.57 13.89 -5.81
C GLY A 124 3.81 12.98 -7.02
N GLU A 125 4.84 13.31 -7.81
CA GLU A 125 5.22 12.53 -8.98
C GLU A 125 6.02 11.26 -8.61
N ILE A 126 6.06 10.31 -9.53
CA ILE A 126 6.87 9.10 -9.38
C ILE A 126 8.34 9.41 -9.71
N ASP A 127 9.24 9.17 -8.75
CA ASP A 127 10.70 9.32 -8.91
C ASP A 127 11.36 8.06 -9.45
N LYS A 128 10.84 6.89 -9.04
CA LYS A 128 11.41 5.57 -9.36
C LYS A 128 10.30 4.58 -9.64
N GLY A 129 10.47 3.78 -10.69
CA GLY A 129 9.58 2.68 -11.02
C GLY A 129 10.39 1.52 -11.58
N GLU A 130 10.31 0.37 -10.93
CA GLU A 130 10.96 -0.85 -11.39
C GLU A 130 9.96 -2.00 -11.35
N VAL A 131 9.91 -2.76 -12.45
CA VAL A 131 9.00 -3.90 -12.60
C VAL A 131 9.77 -5.08 -13.13
N ARG A 132 9.70 -6.20 -12.43
CA ARG A 132 10.14 -7.49 -12.94
C ARG A 132 8.94 -8.38 -13.20
N MET A 133 8.81 -8.88 -14.42
CA MET A 133 7.78 -9.85 -14.82
C MET A 133 8.46 -11.06 -15.44
N SER A 134 8.55 -12.16 -14.69
CA SER A 134 9.27 -13.38 -15.07
C SER A 134 10.73 -13.05 -15.43
N ASP A 135 11.05 -13.11 -16.73
CA ASP A 135 12.38 -12.81 -17.30
C ASP A 135 12.50 -11.36 -17.79
N ASP A 136 11.38 -10.64 -17.91
CA ASP A 136 11.37 -9.24 -18.32
C ASP A 136 11.66 -8.32 -17.14
N TYR A 137 12.45 -7.27 -17.41
CA TYR A 137 12.81 -6.26 -16.43
C TYR A 137 12.72 -4.86 -17.02
N TYR A 138 11.91 -4.02 -16.38
CA TYR A 138 11.68 -2.63 -16.74
C TYR A 138 12.21 -1.75 -15.60
N GLN A 139 13.17 -0.87 -15.91
CA GLN A 139 13.75 0.09 -14.98
C GLN A 139 13.61 1.52 -15.51
N ASP A 140 13.81 2.49 -14.62
CA ASP A 140 13.84 3.92 -14.92
C ASP A 140 12.58 4.35 -15.68
N GLU A 141 12.73 5.18 -16.72
CA GLU A 141 11.62 5.71 -17.53
C GLU A 141 10.67 4.63 -18.05
N LYS A 142 11.19 3.43 -18.37
CA LYS A 142 10.36 2.31 -18.85
C LYS A 142 9.49 1.69 -17.76
N GLY A 143 9.96 1.74 -16.51
CA GLY A 143 9.21 1.27 -15.34
C GLY A 143 8.29 2.35 -14.76
N LEU A 144 8.59 3.64 -14.93
CA LEU A 144 7.77 4.73 -14.37
C LEU A 144 6.32 4.67 -14.81
N LYS A 145 6.06 4.59 -16.12
CA LYS A 145 4.69 4.64 -16.64
C LYS A 145 3.84 3.44 -16.18
N PRO A 146 4.28 2.16 -16.31
CA PRO A 146 3.52 1.02 -15.81
C PRO A 146 3.20 1.12 -14.31
N ILE A 147 4.15 1.57 -13.50
CA ILE A 147 3.93 1.77 -12.05
C ILE A 147 2.92 2.88 -11.80
N LYS A 148 3.06 4.01 -12.49
CA LYS A 148 2.11 5.12 -12.38
C LYS A 148 0.70 4.68 -12.74
N ASP A 149 0.53 4.06 -13.90
CA ASP A 149 -0.78 3.61 -14.36
C ASP A 149 -1.38 2.59 -13.37
N ARG A 150 -0.58 1.71 -12.76
CA ARG A 150 -1.05 0.77 -11.72
C ARG A 150 -1.53 1.51 -10.48
N VAL A 151 -0.70 2.40 -9.93
CA VAL A 151 -1.04 3.15 -8.71
C VAL A 151 -2.30 3.99 -8.94
N ASP A 152 -2.40 4.70 -10.06
CA ASP A 152 -3.59 5.49 -10.42
C ASP A 152 -4.86 4.62 -10.42
N ARG A 153 -4.81 3.41 -11.01
CA ARG A 153 -5.93 2.46 -11.02
C ARG A 153 -6.26 1.94 -9.62
N ILE A 154 -5.26 1.58 -8.83
CA ILE A 154 -5.46 1.07 -7.47
C ILE A 154 -6.12 2.15 -6.60
N MET A 155 -5.61 3.38 -6.65
CA MET A 155 -6.20 4.53 -5.94
C MET A 155 -7.65 4.75 -6.38
N ALA A 156 -7.93 4.74 -7.69
CA ALA A 156 -9.28 4.91 -8.20
C ALA A 156 -10.25 3.82 -7.68
N VAL A 157 -9.80 2.57 -7.62
CA VAL A 157 -10.61 1.48 -7.04
C VAL A 157 -10.80 1.69 -5.54
N CYS A 158 -9.76 2.03 -4.79
CA CYS A 158 -9.88 2.28 -3.35
C CYS A 158 -10.82 3.45 -3.04
N ASP A 159 -10.74 4.55 -3.78
CA ASP A 159 -11.65 5.69 -3.62
C ASP A 159 -13.09 5.31 -3.92
N PHE A 160 -13.33 4.53 -4.98
CA PHE A 160 -14.65 4.00 -5.29
C PHE A 160 -15.18 3.07 -4.19
N LEU A 161 -14.34 2.20 -3.62
CA LEU A 161 -14.72 1.32 -2.51
C LEU A 161 -15.04 2.12 -1.24
N LYS A 162 -14.26 3.14 -0.89
CA LYS A 162 -14.53 4.02 0.26
C LYS A 162 -15.89 4.72 0.18
N GLN A 163 -16.41 4.95 -1.03
CA GLN A 163 -17.74 5.55 -1.23
C GLN A 163 -18.90 4.55 -1.00
N GLN A 164 -18.63 3.24 -0.94
CA GLN A 164 -19.66 2.25 -0.68
C GLN A 164 -19.90 2.11 0.82
N LYS A 165 -21.18 2.04 1.22
CA LYS A 165 -21.57 2.03 2.64
C LYS A 165 -21.23 0.74 3.39
N ASN A 166 -20.87 -0.32 2.68
CA ASN A 166 -20.70 -1.68 3.22
C ASN A 166 -19.25 -2.05 3.54
N TYR A 167 -18.28 -1.16 3.30
CA TYR A 167 -16.88 -1.42 3.62
C TYR A 167 -16.48 -0.75 4.94
N PRO A 168 -15.57 -1.38 5.71
CA PRO A 168 -15.05 -0.79 6.93
C PRO A 168 -14.22 0.47 6.62
N GLU A 169 -14.01 1.31 7.63
CA GLU A 169 -13.17 2.50 7.49
C GLU A 169 -11.72 2.15 7.12
N PHE A 170 -11.23 0.98 7.55
CA PHE A 170 -9.91 0.46 7.23
C PHE A 170 -9.93 -1.07 7.17
N PHE A 171 -8.90 -1.65 6.56
CA PHE A 171 -8.67 -3.10 6.55
C PHE A 171 -7.44 -3.49 7.36
N GLY A 172 -7.51 -4.63 8.04
CA GLY A 172 -6.44 -5.10 8.93
C GLY A 172 -5.31 -5.83 8.21
N SER A 173 -5.59 -6.40 7.02
CA SER A 173 -4.57 -6.92 6.11
C SER A 173 -5.14 -7.15 4.70
N ALA A 174 -4.26 -7.49 3.76
CA ALA A 174 -4.63 -7.80 2.38
C ALA A 174 -5.43 -9.09 2.25
N LEU A 175 -4.95 -10.19 2.85
CA LEU A 175 -5.45 -11.54 2.57
C LEU A 175 -6.27 -12.14 3.71
N PHE A 176 -5.86 -11.93 4.96
CA PHE A 176 -6.41 -12.65 6.11
C PHE A 176 -7.04 -11.70 7.13
N LYS A 177 -8.06 -12.17 7.84
CA LYS A 177 -8.58 -11.40 8.97
C LYS A 177 -7.51 -11.36 10.07
N THR A 178 -7.27 -10.18 10.63
CA THR A 178 -6.30 -9.99 11.72
C THR A 178 -7.02 -9.50 12.96
N GLN A 179 -6.29 -9.40 14.08
CA GLN A 179 -6.81 -8.74 15.28
C GLN A 179 -7.14 -7.26 15.06
N TYR A 180 -6.53 -6.64 14.04
CA TYR A 180 -6.71 -5.23 13.73
C TYR A 180 -7.97 -4.96 12.90
N GLY A 181 -8.40 -5.92 12.07
CA GLY A 181 -9.57 -5.72 11.22
C GLY A 181 -9.82 -6.83 10.20
N GLU A 182 -10.81 -6.58 9.34
CA GLU A 182 -11.19 -7.48 8.25
C GLU A 182 -10.13 -7.55 7.15
N SER A 183 -10.17 -8.64 6.36
CA SER A 183 -9.35 -8.83 5.16
C SER A 183 -9.90 -8.04 3.98
N PHE A 184 -9.03 -7.32 3.27
CA PHE A 184 -9.40 -6.63 2.02
C PHE A 184 -9.91 -7.62 0.97
N TYR A 185 -9.18 -8.73 0.78
CA TYR A 185 -9.54 -9.79 -0.17
C TYR A 185 -10.95 -10.32 0.10
N ASN A 186 -11.20 -10.76 1.33
CA ASN A 186 -12.46 -11.42 1.67
C ASN A 186 -13.67 -10.50 1.53
N GLN A 187 -13.49 -9.19 1.75
CA GLN A 187 -14.58 -8.23 1.70
C GLN A 187 -14.83 -7.72 0.26
N THR A 188 -13.78 -7.56 -0.55
CA THR A 188 -13.87 -6.85 -1.83
C THR A 188 -13.88 -7.78 -3.04
N ALA A 189 -13.21 -8.94 -2.99
CA ALA A 189 -12.98 -9.77 -4.18
C ALA A 189 -14.29 -10.24 -4.85
N LYS A 190 -15.29 -10.65 -4.07
CA LYS A 190 -16.59 -11.11 -4.62
C LYS A 190 -17.39 -9.99 -5.29
N PHE A 191 -17.19 -8.75 -4.87
CA PHE A 191 -17.83 -7.59 -5.50
C PHE A 191 -17.04 -7.12 -6.73
N LEU A 192 -15.70 -7.06 -6.63
CA LEU A 192 -14.86 -6.63 -7.75
C LEU A 192 -14.88 -7.65 -8.89
N PHE A 193 -14.87 -8.95 -8.56
CA PHE A 193 -14.72 -10.08 -9.48
C PHE A 193 -15.70 -11.22 -9.18
N PRO A 194 -17.02 -10.98 -9.24
CA PRO A 194 -18.02 -12.03 -9.05
C PRO A 194 -17.83 -13.22 -10.00
N GLU A 195 -17.18 -13.04 -11.15
CA GLU A 195 -16.91 -14.09 -12.14
C GLU A 195 -15.97 -15.19 -11.63
N LEU A 196 -15.21 -14.92 -10.57
CA LEU A 196 -14.28 -15.87 -9.96
C LEU A 196 -14.91 -16.76 -8.89
N PHE A 197 -16.13 -16.44 -8.47
CA PHE A 197 -16.84 -17.22 -7.45
C PHE A 197 -18.06 -17.89 -8.08
N PRO A 198 -18.14 -19.23 -8.08
CA PRO A 198 -19.26 -19.98 -8.64
C PRO A 198 -20.62 -19.52 -8.11
N ASP A 199 -20.68 -19.08 -6.84
CA ASP A 199 -21.91 -18.65 -6.19
C ASP A 199 -22.33 -17.20 -6.51
N SER A 200 -21.46 -16.39 -7.15
CA SER A 200 -21.83 -15.03 -7.60
C SER A 200 -22.18 -14.97 -9.07
N VAL A 201 -21.75 -15.94 -9.87
CA VAL A 201 -22.30 -16.16 -11.20
C VAL A 201 -23.43 -17.17 -11.08
N VAL A 202 -24.66 -16.64 -11.03
CA VAL A 202 -25.97 -17.34 -11.07
C VAL A 202 -26.59 -17.69 -9.70
N TYR A 203 -27.26 -16.71 -9.08
CA TYR A 203 -28.48 -17.01 -8.30
C TYR A 203 -29.45 -15.83 -8.26
N SER A 204 -30.57 -15.95 -8.98
CA SER A 204 -31.75 -15.11 -8.77
C SER A 204 -32.49 -15.65 -7.54
N LYS A 205 -32.34 -14.99 -6.38
CA LYS A 205 -33.08 -15.34 -5.15
C LYS A 205 -34.61 -15.30 -5.33
N THR A 206 -35.11 -14.62 -6.34
CA THR A 206 -36.53 -14.43 -6.61
C THR A 206 -37.14 -15.51 -7.52
N SER A 207 -36.33 -16.32 -8.22
CA SER A 207 -36.87 -17.27 -9.21
C SER A 207 -36.36 -18.71 -9.13
N ASN A 208 -35.41 -19.05 -8.24
CA ASN A 208 -34.88 -20.43 -8.08
C ASN A 208 -34.56 -21.14 -9.42
N GLU A 209 -34.13 -20.40 -10.44
CA GLU A 209 -33.81 -20.94 -11.77
C GLU A 209 -32.45 -20.41 -12.22
N TYR A 210 -31.63 -21.31 -12.79
CA TYR A 210 -30.42 -20.96 -13.52
C TYR A 210 -30.82 -20.38 -14.88
N LYS A 211 -30.95 -19.05 -14.99
CA LYS A 211 -31.16 -18.40 -16.28
C LYS A 211 -29.82 -18.09 -16.93
N THR A 212 -29.37 -18.97 -17.82
CA THR A 212 -28.37 -18.63 -18.84
C THR A 212 -29.06 -17.84 -19.93
N ASN A 213 -29.27 -16.54 -19.69
CA ASN A 213 -29.50 -15.62 -20.80
C ASN A 213 -28.23 -15.64 -21.65
N ASP A 214 -28.37 -15.79 -22.97
CA ASP A 214 -27.26 -15.79 -23.93
C ASP A 214 -26.21 -14.73 -23.58
N LEU A 215 -25.08 -15.18 -23.04
CA LEU A 215 -23.99 -14.33 -22.54
C LEU A 215 -23.13 -13.80 -23.70
N SER A 216 -23.32 -14.30 -24.94
CA SER A 216 -22.38 -14.09 -26.04
C SER A 216 -22.19 -12.62 -26.42
N SER A 217 -23.21 -11.77 -26.28
CA SER A 217 -23.12 -10.32 -26.55
C SER A 217 -22.70 -9.48 -25.34
N ASP A 218 -22.90 -9.99 -24.12
CA ASP A 218 -22.80 -9.22 -22.87
C ASP A 218 -21.51 -9.46 -22.09
N VAL A 219 -20.60 -10.24 -22.66
CA VAL A 219 -19.31 -10.57 -22.04
C VAL A 219 -18.12 -9.97 -22.79
N LYS A 220 -16.99 -9.83 -22.09
CA LYS A 220 -15.69 -9.49 -22.68
C LYS A 220 -14.65 -10.46 -22.15
N LEU A 221 -13.97 -11.17 -23.04
CA LEU A 221 -12.81 -11.99 -22.68
C LEU A 221 -11.58 -11.08 -22.51
N ALA A 222 -10.94 -11.14 -21.35
CA ALA A 222 -9.63 -10.53 -21.10
C ALA A 222 -8.88 -11.33 -20.04
N ASP A 223 -7.57 -11.57 -20.26
CA ASP A 223 -6.70 -12.33 -19.35
C ASP A 223 -7.30 -13.68 -18.91
N THR A 224 -7.84 -14.43 -19.87
CA THR A 224 -8.52 -15.74 -19.68
C THR A 224 -9.82 -15.71 -18.88
N ILE A 225 -10.26 -14.54 -18.39
CA ILE A 225 -11.51 -14.36 -17.65
C ILE A 225 -12.57 -13.74 -18.56
N VAL A 226 -13.80 -14.23 -18.42
CA VAL A 226 -14.98 -13.73 -19.13
C VAL A 226 -15.70 -12.72 -18.24
N TRP A 227 -15.53 -11.42 -18.52
CA TRP A 227 -16.08 -10.32 -17.73
C TRP A 227 -17.51 -9.98 -18.14
N ASN A 228 -18.42 -9.81 -17.16
CA ASN A 228 -19.80 -9.43 -17.42
C ASN A 228 -19.92 -7.89 -17.59
N LYS A 229 -20.18 -7.43 -18.81
CA LYS A 229 -20.31 -6.00 -19.13
C LYS A 229 -21.51 -5.36 -18.43
N LYS A 230 -22.65 -6.07 -18.36
CA LYS A 230 -23.86 -5.58 -17.68
C LYS A 230 -23.63 -5.38 -16.19
N TYR A 231 -22.95 -6.32 -15.54
CA TYR A 231 -22.55 -6.17 -14.13
C TYR A 231 -21.64 -4.95 -13.96
N THR A 232 -20.65 -4.81 -14.84
CA THR A 232 -19.70 -3.69 -14.82
C THR A 232 -20.41 -2.34 -14.96
N GLN A 233 -21.27 -2.19 -15.98
CA GLN A 233 -22.04 -0.96 -16.22
C GLN A 233 -22.95 -0.59 -15.06
N LYS A 234 -23.52 -1.58 -14.37
CA LYS A 234 -24.43 -1.37 -13.25
C LYS A 234 -23.72 -0.93 -11.97
N ASN A 235 -22.55 -1.50 -11.68
CA ASN A 235 -21.92 -1.36 -10.36
C ASN A 235 -20.70 -0.44 -10.35
N PHE A 236 -20.07 -0.17 -11.50
CA PHE A 236 -18.85 0.64 -11.57
C PHE A 236 -19.14 1.99 -12.24
N PRO A 237 -18.57 3.09 -11.72
CA PRO A 237 -18.70 4.39 -12.35
C PRO A 237 -17.90 4.45 -13.65
N LYS A 238 -18.38 5.29 -14.58
CA LYS A 238 -17.67 5.62 -15.82
C LYS A 238 -16.83 6.90 -15.68
N ASP A 239 -17.27 7.82 -14.82
CA ASP A 239 -16.64 9.11 -14.60
C ASP A 239 -16.33 9.30 -13.10
N PRO A 240 -15.27 10.05 -12.74
CA PRO A 240 -14.30 10.72 -13.62
C PRO A 240 -13.20 9.77 -14.15
N ILE A 241 -13.11 8.55 -13.62
CA ILE A 241 -12.18 7.51 -14.06
C ILE A 241 -13.01 6.37 -14.63
N ASP A 242 -12.67 5.91 -15.85
CA ASP A 242 -13.38 4.83 -16.56
C ASP A 242 -13.13 3.45 -15.91
N LEU A 243 -13.58 3.28 -14.66
CA LEU A 243 -13.48 2.02 -13.93
C LEU A 243 -14.23 0.91 -14.65
N GLN A 244 -15.27 1.24 -15.43
CA GLN A 244 -15.92 0.27 -16.32
C GLN A 244 -14.96 -0.28 -17.37
N GLY A 245 -14.25 0.59 -18.09
CA GLY A 245 -13.27 0.21 -19.10
C GLY A 245 -12.11 -0.58 -18.50
N ILE A 246 -11.57 -0.11 -17.37
CA ILE A 246 -10.45 -0.74 -16.67
C ILE A 246 -10.83 -2.12 -16.11
N ARG A 247 -12.04 -2.28 -15.56
CA ARG A 247 -12.51 -3.60 -15.11
C ARG A 247 -12.65 -4.55 -16.28
N ASN A 248 -13.32 -4.09 -17.33
CA ASN A 248 -13.57 -4.88 -18.53
C ASN A 248 -12.28 -5.22 -19.32
N SER A 249 -11.13 -4.59 -19.04
CA SER A 249 -9.84 -5.00 -19.61
C SER A 249 -9.13 -6.08 -18.81
N GLY A 250 -9.66 -6.51 -17.65
CA GLY A 250 -8.99 -7.46 -16.75
C GLY A 250 -7.87 -6.83 -15.91
N THR A 251 -7.51 -5.57 -16.18
CA THR A 251 -6.33 -4.93 -15.58
C THR A 251 -6.47 -4.74 -14.07
N ILE A 252 -7.66 -4.41 -13.56
CA ILE A 252 -7.88 -4.34 -12.10
C ILE A 252 -7.63 -5.70 -11.44
N TYR A 253 -8.03 -6.80 -12.07
CA TYR A 253 -7.79 -8.13 -11.51
C TYR A 253 -6.30 -8.47 -11.48
N LYS A 254 -5.57 -8.17 -12.55
CA LYS A 254 -4.11 -8.33 -12.58
C LYS A 254 -3.41 -7.52 -11.48
N ASP A 255 -3.76 -6.24 -11.34
CA ASP A 255 -3.20 -5.41 -10.26
C ASP A 255 -3.57 -5.96 -8.87
N TYR A 256 -4.77 -6.54 -8.74
CA TYR A 256 -5.23 -7.17 -7.50
C TYR A 256 -4.42 -8.42 -7.16
N GLU A 257 -4.13 -9.29 -8.13
CA GLU A 257 -3.30 -10.49 -7.89
C GLU A 257 -1.84 -10.13 -7.59
N GLU A 258 -1.29 -9.13 -8.30
CA GLU A 258 0.13 -8.80 -8.24
C GLU A 258 0.46 -7.80 -7.11
N ALA A 259 -0.50 -7.01 -6.64
CA ALA A 259 -0.25 -5.89 -5.74
C ALA A 259 -1.38 -5.64 -4.72
N ILE A 260 -2.06 -6.69 -4.22
CA ILE A 260 -3.17 -6.53 -3.26
C ILE A 260 -2.80 -5.72 -2.00
N GLY A 261 -1.56 -5.80 -1.52
CA GLY A 261 -1.19 -5.02 -0.35
C GLY A 261 -1.09 -3.51 -0.64
N LEU A 262 -0.83 -3.09 -1.89
CA LEU A 262 -0.98 -1.68 -2.27
C LEU A 262 -2.43 -1.21 -2.18
N PHE A 263 -3.41 -2.05 -2.52
CA PHE A 263 -4.82 -1.69 -2.32
C PHE A 263 -5.08 -1.37 -0.84
N VAL A 264 -4.56 -2.20 0.07
CA VAL A 264 -4.69 -1.94 1.52
C VAL A 264 -3.99 -0.66 1.92
N VAL A 265 -2.75 -0.43 1.47
CA VAL A 265 -1.98 0.79 1.77
C VAL A 265 -2.76 2.04 1.35
N PHE A 266 -3.23 2.11 0.09
CA PHE A 266 -3.96 3.27 -0.41
C PHE A 266 -5.36 3.40 0.20
N TYR A 267 -6.03 2.29 0.49
CA TYR A 267 -7.31 2.32 1.18
C TYR A 267 -7.16 2.87 2.61
N ASN A 268 -6.15 2.40 3.35
CA ASN A 268 -5.92 2.77 4.74
C ASN A 268 -5.22 4.11 4.93
N MET A 269 -4.72 4.75 3.86
CA MET A 269 -3.87 5.95 3.93
C MET A 269 -4.47 7.06 4.80
N ASP A 270 -5.73 7.43 4.55
CA ASP A 270 -6.42 8.47 5.30
C ASP A 270 -6.63 8.08 6.76
N TYR A 271 -7.02 6.83 7.01
CA TYR A 271 -7.19 6.31 8.36
C TYR A 271 -5.87 6.30 9.13
N PHE A 272 -4.77 5.93 8.47
CA PHE A 272 -3.44 5.88 9.05
C PHE A 272 -3.03 7.27 9.56
N PHE A 273 -3.04 8.29 8.71
CA PHE A 273 -2.61 9.63 9.10
C PHE A 273 -3.60 10.33 10.04
N ASN A 274 -4.92 10.19 9.81
CA ASN A 274 -5.91 10.96 10.56
C ASN A 274 -6.37 10.30 11.86
N LYS A 275 -6.14 8.99 12.03
CA LYS A 275 -6.58 8.24 13.22
C LYS A 275 -5.49 7.37 13.82
N ALA A 276 -4.92 6.43 13.07
CA ALA A 276 -4.00 5.44 13.65
C ALA A 276 -2.74 6.09 14.23
N LEU A 277 -2.11 6.99 13.47
CA LEU A 277 -0.87 7.67 13.85
C LEU A 277 -1.10 8.64 15.02
N VAL A 278 -2.09 9.54 14.89
CA VAL A 278 -2.36 10.58 15.91
C VAL A 278 -2.85 10.03 17.24
N ASN A 279 -3.46 8.84 17.26
CA ASN A 279 -3.87 8.16 18.50
C ASN A 279 -2.83 7.16 19.03
N SER A 280 -1.69 7.03 18.34
CA SER A 280 -0.59 6.20 18.82
C SER A 280 0.29 6.96 19.81
N LYS A 281 1.07 6.21 20.58
CA LYS A 281 2.13 6.76 21.43
C LYS A 281 3.40 5.95 21.19
N LEU A 282 4.46 6.60 20.75
CA LEU A 282 5.71 5.94 20.37
C LEU A 282 6.72 5.98 21.51
N ILE A 283 7.25 4.82 21.89
CA ILE A 283 8.32 4.66 22.89
C ILE A 283 9.62 4.22 22.22
N VAL A 284 10.75 4.56 22.83
CA VAL A 284 12.05 4.05 22.36
C VAL A 284 12.08 2.54 22.53
N LYS A 285 12.49 1.83 21.48
CA LYS A 285 12.84 0.41 21.56
C LYS A 285 14.25 0.30 22.13
N GLU A 286 14.34 -0.05 23.40
CA GLU A 286 15.61 -0.46 24.00
C GLU A 286 16.10 -1.71 23.24
N LYS A 287 17.36 -1.69 22.79
CA LYS A 287 18.02 -2.83 22.16
C LYS A 287 18.64 -3.73 23.21
#